data_AF-A0A2V8CHX9-F1
#
_entry.id   AF-A0A2V8CHX9-F1
#
_cell.length_a   1.000
_cell.length_b   1.000
_cell.length_c   1.000
_cell.angle_alpha   90.00
_cell.angle_beta   90.00
_cell.angle_gamma   90.00
#
_symmetry.space_group_name_H-M   'P 1'
#
loop_
_entity.id
_entity.type
_entity.pdbx_description
1 polymer ?
#
loop_
_entity_poly.entity_id
_entity_poly.type
_entity_poly.pdbx_seq_one_letter_code
_entity_poly.pdbx_strand_id
1 'polypeptide(L)'
;MLSGDVNRVSACVRHPLGAMAVICAVIAAFNEERHVADVVAGTRAHVADVLVVDDGSSDETAARAHKAGARVVRHDRNRGKGSAVRTGLAHALHGPICSTIPLRSRSSSSARSTASAIWSSASASW
;
A
#
# COMPACT_ATOMS: atom_id res chain seq x y z
N MET A 1 7.79 -19.55 -35.47
CA MET A 1 7.19 -18.22 -35.31
C MET A 1 7.01 -17.97 -33.82
N LEU A 2 7.89 -17.16 -33.25
CA LEU A 2 7.89 -16.79 -31.84
C LEU A 2 6.85 -15.67 -31.65
N SER A 3 5.73 -15.94 -30.97
CA SER A 3 4.84 -14.87 -30.51
C SER A 3 5.23 -14.52 -29.08
N GLY A 4 5.66 -13.26 -28.92
CA GLY A 4 6.27 -12.71 -27.72
C GLY A 4 5.32 -12.71 -26.51
N ASP A 5 5.88 -13.16 -25.40
CA ASP A 5 5.32 -13.10 -24.06
C ASP A 5 5.28 -11.64 -23.60
N VAL A 6 4.13 -10.99 -23.80
CA VAL A 6 3.91 -9.62 -23.34
C VAL A 6 3.59 -9.63 -21.84
N ASN A 7 4.58 -9.20 -21.06
CA ASN A 7 4.36 -8.30 -19.93
C ASN A 7 3.90 -8.90 -18.58
N ARG A 8 4.53 -9.97 -18.10
CA ARG A 8 4.60 -10.25 -16.65
C ARG A 8 5.82 -9.54 -16.03
N VAL A 9 5.75 -8.22 -15.89
CA VAL A 9 6.63 -7.52 -14.93
C VAL A 9 6.08 -7.79 -13.53
N SER A 10 6.46 -8.93 -12.95
CA SER A 10 6.58 -9.01 -11.49
C SER A 10 7.60 -7.94 -11.11
N ALA A 11 7.14 -6.77 -10.67
CA ALA A 11 8.00 -5.68 -10.22
C ALA A 11 8.65 -6.04 -8.87
N CYS A 12 9.44 -7.11 -8.86
CA CYS A 12 10.39 -7.37 -7.79
C CYS A 12 11.56 -6.41 -7.99
N VAL A 13 11.51 -5.28 -7.28
CA VAL A 13 12.70 -4.45 -7.15
C VAL A 13 13.70 -5.24 -6.33
N ARG A 14 14.87 -5.54 -6.94
CA ARG A 14 15.98 -6.16 -6.22
C ARG A 14 16.45 -5.19 -5.14
N HIS A 15 16.16 -5.50 -3.88
CA HIS A 15 16.71 -4.77 -2.75
C HIS A 15 18.22 -5.07 -2.67
N PRO A 16 19.09 -4.10 -2.34
CA PRO A 16 20.55 -4.29 -2.23
C PRO A 16 21.02 -5.36 -1.22
N LEU A 17 20.11 -6.02 -0.50
CA LEU A 17 20.38 -7.08 0.47
C LEU A 17 19.89 -8.47 0.02
N GLY A 18 19.43 -8.63 -1.23
CA GLY A 18 18.95 -9.92 -1.75
C GLY A 18 17.53 -10.31 -1.32
N ALA A 19 16.84 -9.48 -0.53
CA ALA A 19 15.42 -9.65 -0.22
C ALA A 19 14.55 -9.13 -1.37
N MET A 20 13.50 -9.88 -1.73
CA MET A 20 12.47 -9.42 -2.65
C MET A 20 11.62 -8.36 -1.94
N ALA A 21 11.77 -7.09 -2.33
CA ALA A 21 10.89 -6.04 -1.85
C ALA A 21 9.56 -6.14 -2.61
N VAL A 22 8.47 -6.36 -1.87
CA VAL A 22 7.12 -6.32 -2.43
C VAL A 22 6.64 -4.87 -2.39
N ILE A 23 6.33 -4.31 -3.55
CA ILE A 23 5.72 -2.98 -3.64
C ILE A 23 4.21 -3.14 -3.44
N CYS A 24 3.68 -2.47 -2.42
CA CYS A 24 2.23 -2.35 -2.18
C CYS A 24 1.78 -0.92 -2.53
N ALA A 25 0.81 -0.79 -3.43
CA ALA A 25 0.13 0.49 -3.66
C ALA A 25 -1.02 0.67 -2.67
N VAL A 26 -1.10 1.83 -2.04
CA VAL A 26 -2.18 2.21 -1.12
C VAL A 26 -3.05 3.27 -1.78
N ILE A 27 -4.35 3.00 -1.89
CA ILE A 27 -5.34 3.88 -2.52
C ILE A 27 -6.38 4.25 -1.47
N ALA A 28 -6.44 5.51 -1.07
CA ALA A 28 -7.56 6.01 -0.26
C ALA A 28 -8.76 6.30 -1.18
N ALA A 29 -9.94 5.79 -0.82
CA ALA A 29 -11.16 5.94 -1.61
C ALA A 29 -12.34 6.35 -0.72
N PHE A 30 -13.21 7.23 -1.23
CA PHE A 30 -14.47 7.61 -0.59
C PHE A 30 -15.48 7.98 -1.68
N ASN A 31 -16.58 7.23 -1.79
CA ASN A 31 -17.63 7.41 -2.79
C ASN A 31 -17.11 7.48 -4.24
N GLU A 32 -16.29 6.49 -4.61
CA GLU A 32 -15.56 6.40 -5.87
C GLU A 32 -16.00 5.18 -6.72
N GLU A 33 -17.25 4.71 -6.57
CA GLU A 33 -17.77 3.50 -7.25
C GLU A 33 -17.60 3.52 -8.78
N ARG A 34 -17.53 4.71 -9.38
CA ARG A 34 -17.42 4.91 -10.82
C ARG A 34 -16.01 4.71 -11.35
N HIS A 35 -14.98 4.88 -10.50
CA HIS A 35 -13.59 4.94 -10.95
C HIS A 35 -12.68 3.94 -10.22
N VAL A 36 -13.05 3.50 -9.01
CA VAL A 36 -12.18 2.66 -8.17
C VAL A 36 -11.76 1.35 -8.86
N ALA A 37 -12.64 0.75 -9.67
CA ALA A 37 -12.32 -0.47 -10.40
C ALA A 37 -11.23 -0.25 -11.45
N ASP A 38 -11.33 0.85 -12.21
CA ASP A 38 -10.35 1.21 -13.25
C ASP A 38 -9.01 1.60 -12.64
N VAL A 39 -9.03 2.36 -11.54
CA VAL A 39 -7.82 2.73 -10.80
C VAL A 39 -7.11 1.49 -10.26
N VAL A 40 -7.84 0.53 -9.67
CA VAL A 40 -7.27 -0.73 -9.19
C VAL A 40 -6.70 -1.54 -10.36
N ALA A 41 -7.45 -1.70 -11.45
CA ALA A 41 -7.00 -2.47 -12.61
C ALA A 41 -5.73 -1.87 -13.24
N GLY A 42 -5.70 -0.55 -13.42
CA GLY A 42 -4.52 0.16 -13.92
C GLY A 42 -3.32 0.06 -12.97
N THR A 43 -3.55 0.19 -11.66
CA THR A 43 -2.47 0.05 -10.65
C THR A 43 -1.89 -1.36 -10.65
N ARG A 44 -2.72 -2.40 -10.79
CA ARG A 44 -2.29 -3.80 -10.84
C ARG A 44 -1.44 -4.15 -12.07
N ALA A 45 -1.49 -3.35 -13.12
CA ALA A 45 -0.57 -3.50 -14.24
C ALA A 45 0.90 -3.18 -13.87
N HIS A 46 1.12 -2.48 -12.75
CA HIS A 46 2.45 -2.05 -12.30
C HIS A 46 2.91 -2.72 -11.01
N VAL A 47 1.98 -3.10 -10.11
CA VAL A 47 2.31 -3.70 -8.82
C VAL A 47 1.39 -4.88 -8.51
N ALA A 48 1.93 -5.89 -7.83
CA ALA A 48 1.18 -7.10 -7.51
C ALA A 48 0.24 -6.93 -6.30
N ASP A 49 0.61 -6.11 -5.31
CA ASP A 49 -0.20 -5.84 -4.13
C ASP A 49 -0.82 -4.43 -4.20
N VAL A 50 -2.14 -4.39 -4.11
CA VAL A 50 -2.94 -3.16 -4.10
C VAL A 50 -3.88 -3.22 -2.91
N LEU A 51 -3.78 -2.22 -2.04
CA LEU A 51 -4.62 -2.03 -0.88
C LEU A 51 -5.47 -0.77 -1.07
N VAL A 52 -6.78 -0.96 -1.14
CA VAL A 52 -7.75 0.14 -1.08
C VAL A 52 -8.20 0.33 0.37
N VAL A 53 -8.15 1.57 0.84
CA VAL A 53 -8.75 1.99 2.10
C VAL A 53 -10.03 2.77 1.79
N ASP A 54 -11.16 2.12 1.96
CA ASP A 54 -12.49 2.72 1.86
C ASP A 54 -12.79 3.52 3.14
N ASP A 55 -12.82 4.83 3.03
CA ASP A 55 -13.05 5.76 4.15
C ASP A 55 -14.55 5.91 4.47
N GLY A 56 -15.27 4.78 4.58
CA GLY A 56 -16.69 4.77 4.94
C GLY A 56 -17.63 5.21 3.83
N SER A 57 -17.41 4.76 2.60
CA SER A 57 -18.28 5.07 1.46
C SER A 57 -19.70 4.55 1.65
N SER A 58 -20.69 5.29 1.17
CA SER A 58 -22.11 4.89 1.17
C SER A 58 -22.55 4.17 -0.11
N ASP A 59 -21.62 3.97 -1.04
CA ASP A 59 -21.86 3.44 -2.38
C ASP A 59 -21.13 2.09 -2.58
N GLU A 60 -21.02 1.63 -3.83
CA GLU A 60 -20.37 0.34 -4.14
C GLU A 60 -18.82 0.35 -4.14
N THR A 61 -18.17 1.42 -3.66
CA THR A 61 -16.71 1.59 -3.74
C THR A 61 -15.92 0.38 -3.24
N ALA A 62 -16.19 -0.12 -2.03
CA ALA A 62 -15.47 -1.27 -1.47
C ALA A 62 -15.72 -2.55 -2.29
N ALA A 63 -16.96 -2.81 -2.68
CA ALA A 63 -17.32 -3.99 -3.44
C ALA A 63 -16.63 -4.02 -4.81
N ARG A 64 -16.60 -2.87 -5.50
CA ARG A 64 -15.95 -2.72 -6.80
C ARG A 64 -14.44 -2.81 -6.72
N ALA A 65 -13.82 -2.22 -5.69
CA ALA A 65 -12.40 -2.36 -5.41
C ALA A 65 -12.00 -3.83 -5.18
N HIS A 66 -12.77 -4.56 -4.36
CA HIS A 66 -12.53 -5.96 -4.09
C HIS A 66 -12.71 -6.81 -5.35
N LYS A 67 -13.74 -6.55 -6.16
CA LYS A 67 -13.97 -7.24 -7.43
C LYS A 67 -12.87 -7.00 -8.47
N ALA A 68 -12.27 -5.82 -8.49
CA ALA A 68 -11.07 -5.53 -9.29
C ALA A 68 -9.79 -6.20 -8.74
N GLY A 69 -9.88 -6.83 -7.56
CA GLY A 69 -8.87 -7.64 -6.93
C GLY A 69 -7.84 -6.86 -6.13
N ALA A 70 -8.24 -5.73 -5.55
CA ALA A 70 -7.53 -5.12 -4.44
C ALA A 70 -7.91 -5.79 -3.12
N ARG A 71 -6.99 -5.76 -2.14
CA ARG A 71 -7.35 -5.92 -0.73
C ARG A 71 -8.09 -4.65 -0.29
N VAL A 72 -9.11 -4.79 0.54
CA VAL A 72 -9.92 -3.65 0.98
C VAL A 72 -9.96 -3.59 2.51
N VAL A 73 -9.65 -2.42 3.06
CA VAL A 73 -9.88 -2.07 4.47
C VAL A 73 -10.92 -0.97 4.49
N ARG A 74 -11.94 -1.09 5.33
CA ARG A 74 -13.03 -0.11 5.39
C ARG A 74 -13.11 0.54 6.77
N HIS A 75 -13.27 1.85 6.78
CA HIS A 75 -13.66 2.60 7.98
C HIS A 75 -15.17 2.65 8.14
N ASP A 76 -15.66 2.76 9.37
CA ASP A 76 -17.09 2.86 9.65
C ASP A 76 -17.71 4.18 9.17
N ARG A 77 -16.89 5.23 9.08
CA ARG A 77 -17.26 6.57 8.63
C ARG A 77 -16.07 7.26 7.98
N ASN A 78 -16.35 8.32 7.22
CA ASN A 78 -15.32 9.17 6.66
C ASN A 78 -14.49 9.86 7.75
N ARG A 79 -13.19 9.57 7.78
CA ARG A 79 -12.18 10.11 8.69
C ARG A 79 -11.19 11.04 7.98
N GLY A 80 -11.39 11.27 6.68
CA GLY A 80 -10.55 12.05 5.80
C GLY A 80 -9.39 11.25 5.21
N LYS A 81 -8.96 11.68 4.02
CA LYS A 81 -7.88 11.07 3.22
C LYS A 81 -6.60 10.78 4.01
N GLY A 82 -6.18 11.69 4.88
CA GLY A 82 -4.99 11.50 5.72
C GLY A 82 -5.12 10.31 6.69
N SER A 83 -6.31 10.11 7.26
CA SER A 83 -6.58 8.94 8.10
C SER A 83 -6.57 7.66 7.28
N ALA A 84 -7.20 7.66 6.11
CA ALA A 84 -7.21 6.51 5.20
C ALA A 84 -5.80 6.10 4.76
N VAL A 85 -4.94 7.07 4.41
CA VAL A 85 -3.54 6.81 4.04
C VAL A 85 -2.76 6.24 5.24
N ARG A 86 -2.93 6.79 6.45
CA ARG A 86 -2.28 6.24 7.66
C ARG A 86 -2.69 4.81 7.94
N THR A 87 -3.98 4.50 7.84
CA THR A 87 -4.49 3.13 7.94
C THR A 87 -3.83 2.24 6.89
N GLY A 88 -3.81 2.66 5.62
CA GLY A 88 -3.23 1.88 4.55
C GLY A 88 -1.74 1.63 4.70
N LEU A 89 -0.97 2.63 5.15
CA LEU A 89 0.45 2.47 5.46
C LEU A 89 0.67 1.50 6.61
N ALA A 90 -0.10 1.58 7.69
CA ALA A 90 -0.02 0.63 8.80
C ALA A 90 -0.29 -0.81 8.34
N HIS A 91 -1.29 -1.01 7.47
CA HIS A 91 -1.60 -2.32 6.90
C HIS A 91 -0.55 -2.83 5.90
N ALA A 92 0.07 -1.94 5.13
CA ALA A 92 1.12 -2.30 4.17
C ALA A 92 2.45 -2.65 4.87
N LEU A 93 2.78 -1.95 5.96
CA LEU A 93 4.02 -2.14 6.72
C LEU A 93 4.05 -3.42 7.56
N HIS A 94 2.90 -3.98 7.90
CA HIS A 94 2.80 -5.24 8.63
C HIS A 94 2.74 -6.48 7.68
N GLY A 95 2.85 -6.28 6.37
CA GLY A 95 3.09 -7.35 5.40
C GLY A 95 4.57 -7.78 5.34
N PRO A 96 4.91 -8.89 4.67
CA PRO A 96 6.29 -9.35 4.57
C PRO A 96 7.12 -8.35 3.74
N ILE A 97 7.84 -7.48 4.45
CA ILE A 97 8.92 -6.59 3.98
C ILE A 97 8.43 -5.38 3.15
N CYS A 98 8.36 -4.20 3.79
CA CYS A 98 8.23 -2.91 3.12
C CYS A 98 9.34 -1.94 3.57
N SER A 99 10.16 -1.47 2.62
CA SER A 99 11.06 -0.34 2.84
C SER A 99 10.29 0.97 2.57
N THR A 100 9.80 1.64 3.60
CA THR A 100 9.41 3.05 3.46
C THR A 100 10.68 3.88 3.33
N ILE A 101 10.93 4.46 2.15
CA ILE A 101 11.95 5.50 1.97
C ILE A 101 11.23 6.84 2.20
N PRO A 102 11.31 7.45 3.40
CA PRO A 102 10.97 8.86 3.50
C PRO A 102 11.97 9.63 2.64
N LEU A 103 11.48 10.49 1.75
CA LEU A 103 12.29 11.51 1.09
C LEU A 103 12.88 12.43 2.17
N ARG A 104 14.02 12.06 2.75
CA ARG A 104 14.91 12.98 3.47
C ARG A 104 16.02 13.39 2.50
N SER A 105 16.19 14.70 2.36
CA SER A 105 17.44 15.27 1.86
C SER A 105 18.62 14.74 2.70
N ARG A 106 19.74 14.45 2.01
CA ARG A 106 21.06 13.98 2.49
C ARG A 106 21.39 14.40 3.94
N SER A 107 21.97 13.57 4.81
CA SER A 107 23.31 12.96 4.66
C SER A 107 23.53 11.70 5.53
N SER A 108 24.70 11.10 5.31
CA SER A 108 25.29 9.79 5.63
C SER A 108 25.25 9.20 7.06
N SER A 109 25.46 7.86 7.05
CA SER A 109 26.06 6.96 8.06
C SER A 109 25.14 6.24 9.07
N SER A 110 25.30 4.91 9.12
CA SER A 110 24.89 4.00 10.21
C SER A 110 23.50 3.35 10.12
N ALA A 111 23.36 2.43 9.17
CA ALA A 111 22.42 1.32 9.29
C ALA A 111 22.91 0.34 10.38
N ARG A 112 22.40 0.47 11.60
CA ARG A 112 22.30 -0.57 12.65
C ARG A 112 21.53 0.03 13.84
N SER A 113 20.56 -0.73 14.37
CA SER A 113 19.81 -0.47 15.63
C SER A 113 18.60 0.47 15.58
N THR A 114 17.47 0.07 14.99
CA THR A 114 16.16 0.75 15.26
C THR A 114 14.91 -0.11 15.10
N ALA A 115 14.99 -1.44 15.05
CA ALA A 115 13.77 -2.26 15.11
C ALA A 115 13.16 -2.36 16.52
N SER A 116 13.95 -2.10 17.58
CA SER A 116 13.50 -2.28 18.96
C SER A 116 13.05 -0.99 19.67
N ALA A 117 13.27 0.19 19.07
CA ALA A 117 13.07 1.48 19.77
C ALA A 117 11.69 2.11 19.52
N ILE A 118 10.92 1.65 18.54
CA ILE A 118 9.64 2.25 18.16
C ILE A 118 8.47 1.70 18.99
N TRP A 119 8.60 0.48 19.54
CA TRP A 119 7.50 -0.16 20.30
C TRP A 119 7.32 0.39 21.72
N SER A 120 8.34 1.00 22.34
CA SER A 120 8.26 1.43 23.74
C SER A 120 7.61 2.80 23.97
N SER A 121 7.24 3.55 22.93
CA SER A 121 6.68 4.90 23.05
C SER A 121 5.22 5.05 22.59
N ALA A 122 4.58 3.98 22.09
CA ALA A 122 3.19 4.03 21.60
C ALA A 122 2.14 3.50 22.59
N SER A 123 2.51 3.20 23.84
CA SER A 123 1.59 2.72 24.89
C SER A 123 1.58 3.60 26.15
N ALA A 124 1.91 4.89 26.03
CA ALA A 124 1.75 5.84 27.12
C ALA A 124 0.98 7.08 26.69
N SER A 125 -0.23 7.21 27.27
CA SER A 125 -1.08 8.40 27.39
C SER A 125 -2.27 8.48 26.43
N TRP A 126 -3.39 7.94 26.93
CA TRP A 126 -4.82 8.26 26.70
C TRP A 126 -5.37 8.23 25.26
#